data_AF-A0A645EM14-F1
#
_entry.id   AF-A0A645EM14-F1
#
_cell.length_a   1.000
_cell.length_b   1.000
_cell.length_c   1.000
_cell.angle_alpha   90.00
_cell.angle_beta   90.00
_cell.angle_gamma   90.00
#
_symmetry.space_group_name_H-M   'P 1'
#
loop_
_entity.id
_entity.type
_entity.pdbx_description
1 polymer ?
#
loop_
_entity_poly.entity_id
_entity_poly.type
_entity_poly.pdbx_seq_one_letter_code
_entity_poly.pdbx_strand_id
1 'polypeptide(L)'
;MSQSNKGNLQLAALKVNSGDFTVPPTTTGVQLSFQTDAQGNISYTVSGSSNAGSNVSGKPYVSGQPIEVDGWSITLTGTPHDGDSVLVGDALDPQYGDAYTRNAGNAGAFMDLRDAKVFDGGTSLSDGYSALIAQVGTRTQSANYAAKLSRTIADNLEADRTAVSGVNLDEEAAKLLQFQQAYQASAKMLQVAQGIFDSVVQAVGR
;
A
#
# COMPACT_ATOMS: atom_id res chain seq x y z
N MET A 1 20.72 -22.55 -26.01
CA MET A 1 20.26 -23.82 -26.62
C MET A 1 21.03 -24.02 -27.92
N SER A 2 21.33 -25.25 -28.34
CA SER A 2 22.05 -25.48 -29.59
C SER A 2 21.29 -24.84 -30.77
N GLN A 3 22.00 -24.35 -31.78
CA GLN A 3 21.41 -23.81 -33.01
C GLN A 3 20.69 -24.89 -33.86
N SER A 4 20.72 -26.14 -33.40
CA SER A 4 20.12 -27.31 -34.05
C SER A 4 19.20 -28.06 -33.07
N ASN A 5 18.46 -27.32 -32.22
CA ASN A 5 17.37 -27.91 -31.43
C ASN A 5 16.33 -28.48 -32.41
N LYS A 6 16.26 -29.81 -32.50
CA LYS A 6 15.32 -30.53 -33.38
C LYS A 6 13.98 -30.77 -32.69
N GLY A 7 13.94 -30.67 -31.35
CA GLY A 7 12.72 -30.74 -30.55
C GLY A 7 12.04 -29.40 -30.32
N ASN A 8 11.08 -29.42 -29.39
CA ASN A 8 10.37 -28.24 -28.89
C ASN A 8 10.85 -27.84 -27.48
N LEU A 9 12.09 -28.20 -27.13
CA LEU A 9 12.68 -27.90 -25.82
C LEU A 9 12.73 -26.38 -25.59
N GLN A 10 12.23 -25.93 -24.44
CA GLN A 10 12.20 -24.54 -24.03
C GLN A 10 12.76 -24.36 -22.62
N LEU A 11 13.39 -23.21 -22.38
CA LEU A 11 13.83 -22.82 -21.04
C LEU A 11 12.63 -22.26 -20.28
N ALA A 12 12.25 -22.93 -19.19
CA ALA A 12 11.19 -22.44 -18.30
C ALA A 12 11.75 -21.62 -17.14
N ALA A 13 12.84 -22.06 -16.52
CA ALA A 13 13.50 -21.33 -15.45
C ALA A 13 14.98 -21.69 -15.31
N LEU A 14 15.80 -20.74 -14.87
CA LEU A 14 17.16 -20.94 -14.40
C LEU A 14 17.31 -20.16 -13.09
N LYS A 15 17.64 -20.85 -11.99
CA LYS A 15 17.69 -20.25 -10.66
C LYS A 15 18.84 -20.81 -9.83
N VAL A 16 19.33 -20.02 -8.88
CA VAL A 16 20.24 -20.47 -7.83
C VAL A 16 19.39 -20.91 -6.63
N ASN A 17 19.62 -22.11 -6.10
CA ASN A 17 18.76 -22.72 -5.09
C ASN A 17 19.17 -22.40 -3.64
N SER A 18 20.43 -22.02 -3.38
CA SER A 18 20.90 -21.47 -2.09
C SER A 18 22.32 -20.89 -2.18
N GLY A 19 22.73 -20.12 -1.17
CA GLY A 19 23.84 -19.14 -1.18
C GLY A 19 25.24 -19.60 -1.58
N ASP A 20 25.49 -20.91 -1.68
CA ASP A 20 26.70 -21.46 -2.29
C ASP A 20 26.32 -22.23 -3.55
N PHE A 21 26.71 -21.68 -4.71
CA PHE A 21 26.62 -22.37 -6.00
C PHE A 21 27.98 -22.33 -6.69
N THR A 22 28.27 -23.33 -7.52
CA THR A 22 29.48 -23.30 -8.34
C THR A 22 29.16 -22.67 -9.69
N VAL A 23 29.85 -21.58 -10.01
CA VAL A 23 29.72 -20.91 -11.31
C VAL A 23 30.21 -21.87 -12.42
N PRO A 24 29.46 -22.03 -13.53
CA PRO A 24 29.94 -22.79 -14.69
C PRO A 24 31.33 -22.33 -15.15
N PRO A 25 32.23 -23.22 -15.59
CA PRO A 25 33.54 -22.82 -16.08
C PRO A 25 33.45 -21.87 -17.27
N THR A 26 34.35 -20.89 -17.35
CA THR A 26 34.48 -20.04 -18.53
C THR A 26 34.93 -20.86 -19.74
N THR A 27 34.58 -20.39 -20.94
CA THR A 27 34.81 -20.99 -22.27
C THR A 27 34.04 -22.28 -22.56
N THR A 28 33.93 -23.20 -21.60
CA THR A 28 33.32 -24.52 -21.80
C THR A 28 31.90 -24.64 -21.24
N GLY A 29 31.59 -23.95 -20.14
CA GLY A 29 30.30 -24.01 -19.46
C GLY A 29 29.91 -25.41 -18.99
N VAL A 30 28.68 -25.54 -18.52
CA VAL A 30 28.04 -26.83 -18.21
C VAL A 30 27.06 -27.17 -19.33
N GLN A 31 27.27 -28.31 -19.98
CA GLN A 31 26.43 -28.78 -21.08
C GLN A 31 25.49 -29.88 -20.61
N LEU A 32 24.20 -29.70 -20.89
CA LEU A 32 23.18 -30.73 -20.83
C LEU A 32 22.95 -31.28 -22.23
N SER A 33 23.17 -32.56 -22.44
CA SER A 33 22.91 -33.24 -23.71
C SER A 33 21.79 -34.26 -23.55
N PHE A 34 20.89 -34.32 -24.53
CA PHE A 34 19.71 -35.18 -24.49
C PHE A 34 19.84 -36.32 -25.49
N GLN A 35 19.40 -37.50 -25.06
CA GLN A 35 19.37 -38.71 -25.88
C GLN A 35 18.01 -39.36 -25.74
N THR A 36 17.47 -39.86 -26.86
CA THR A 36 16.23 -40.63 -26.89
C THR A 36 16.57 -42.06 -27.28
N ASP A 37 16.17 -43.03 -26.45
CA ASP A 37 16.38 -44.45 -26.76
C ASP A 37 15.41 -44.95 -27.85
N ALA A 38 15.62 -46.18 -28.32
CA ALA A 38 14.76 -46.80 -29.32
C ALA A 38 13.31 -47.04 -28.83
N GLN A 39 13.06 -46.93 -27.52
CA GLN A 39 11.76 -47.08 -26.87
C GLN A 39 11.07 -45.71 -26.64
N GLY A 40 11.72 -44.59 -27.00
CA GLY A 40 11.18 -43.24 -26.83
C GLY A 40 11.39 -42.63 -25.45
N ASN A 41 12.16 -43.27 -24.55
CA ASN A 41 12.52 -42.66 -23.27
C ASN A 41 13.65 -41.64 -23.48
N ILE A 42 13.49 -40.49 -22.83
CA ILE A 42 14.45 -39.40 -22.93
C ILE A 42 15.32 -39.41 -21.69
N SER A 43 16.63 -39.35 -21.89
CA SER A 43 17.61 -39.17 -20.83
C SER A 43 18.49 -37.95 -21.10
N TYR A 44 19.08 -37.42 -20.03
CA TYR A 44 20.02 -36.31 -20.10
C TYR A 44 21.35 -36.69 -19.44
N THR A 45 22.39 -36.05 -19.95
CA THR A 45 23.76 -36.11 -19.43
C THR A 45 24.24 -34.69 -19.15
N VAL A 46 24.78 -34.47 -17.94
CA VAL A 46 25.41 -33.22 -17.51
C VAL A 46 26.92 -33.41 -17.59
N SER A 47 27.59 -32.53 -18.33
CA SER A 47 29.05 -32.54 -18.50
C SER A 47 29.63 -31.14 -18.40
N GLY A 48 30.91 -31.03 -18.04
CA GLY A 48 31.62 -29.75 -17.99
C GLY A 48 31.51 -29.02 -16.64
N SER A 49 30.88 -29.63 -15.63
CA SER A 49 30.94 -29.09 -14.26
C SER A 49 32.36 -29.26 -13.68
N SER A 50 32.84 -28.24 -12.98
CA SER A 50 34.09 -28.27 -12.20
C SER A 50 34.05 -29.21 -11.01
N ASN A 51 32.84 -29.58 -10.55
CA ASN A 51 32.64 -30.60 -9.55
C ASN A 51 32.35 -31.94 -10.23
N ALA A 52 33.30 -32.88 -10.14
CA ALA A 52 33.16 -34.20 -10.76
C ALA A 52 31.87 -34.92 -10.34
N GLY A 53 31.40 -34.74 -9.11
CA GLY A 53 30.18 -35.37 -8.59
C GLY A 53 28.87 -34.89 -9.23
N SER A 54 28.89 -33.72 -9.87
CA SER A 54 27.73 -33.13 -10.55
C SER A 54 27.64 -33.49 -12.02
N ASN A 55 28.70 -34.11 -12.58
CA ASN A 55 28.66 -34.66 -13.93
C ASN A 55 27.95 -36.02 -13.88
N VAL A 56 26.74 -36.09 -14.44
CA VAL A 56 25.88 -37.28 -14.42
C VAL A 56 25.54 -37.71 -15.83
N SER A 57 25.31 -39.01 -16.04
CA SER A 57 24.95 -39.56 -17.35
C SER A 57 23.70 -40.45 -17.25
N GLY A 58 22.88 -40.43 -18.30
CA GLY A 58 21.72 -41.32 -18.46
C GLY A 58 20.61 -41.10 -17.43
N LYS A 59 20.46 -39.87 -16.89
CA LYS A 59 19.36 -39.56 -15.96
C LYS A 59 18.06 -39.35 -16.74
N PRO A 60 16.90 -39.85 -16.26
CA PRO A 60 15.64 -39.68 -16.96
C PRO A 60 15.25 -38.20 -17.03
N TYR A 61 14.84 -37.74 -18.21
CA TYR A 61 14.32 -36.39 -18.39
C TYR A 61 12.79 -36.39 -18.26
N VAL A 62 12.26 -35.46 -17.47
CA VAL A 62 10.82 -35.21 -17.35
C VAL A 62 10.57 -33.73 -17.57
N SER A 63 9.72 -33.40 -18.54
CA SER A 63 9.36 -32.01 -18.85
C SER A 63 8.83 -31.29 -17.62
N GLY A 64 9.39 -30.12 -17.32
CA GLY A 64 9.02 -29.28 -16.19
C GLY A 64 9.61 -29.70 -14.84
N GLN A 65 10.33 -30.82 -14.76
CA GLN A 65 11.08 -31.16 -13.54
C GLN A 65 12.42 -30.41 -13.50
N PRO A 66 12.81 -29.80 -12.36
CA PRO A 66 14.10 -29.15 -12.21
C PRO A 66 15.27 -30.14 -12.29
N ILE A 67 16.29 -29.79 -13.06
CA ILE A 67 17.58 -30.47 -13.07
C ILE A 67 18.55 -29.67 -12.19
N GLU A 68 18.99 -30.29 -11.11
CA GLU A 68 19.89 -29.73 -10.10
C GLU A 68 21.35 -29.97 -10.48
N VAL A 69 22.15 -28.90 -10.51
CA VAL A 69 23.59 -28.95 -10.79
C VAL A 69 24.28 -27.92 -9.90
N ASP A 70 25.20 -28.35 -9.04
CA ASP A 70 26.09 -27.46 -8.26
C ASP A 70 25.42 -26.27 -7.55
N GLY A 71 24.25 -26.49 -6.93
CA GLY A 71 23.53 -25.47 -6.17
C GLY A 71 22.67 -24.53 -7.01
N TRP A 72 22.63 -24.70 -8.32
CA TRP A 72 21.65 -24.08 -9.22
C TRP A 72 20.76 -25.14 -9.88
N SER A 73 19.63 -24.70 -10.43
CA SER A 73 18.75 -25.57 -11.20
C SER A 73 18.27 -24.94 -12.48
N ILE A 74 18.10 -25.81 -13.47
CA ILE A 74 17.51 -25.48 -14.75
C ILE A 74 16.23 -26.30 -14.93
N THR A 75 15.13 -25.62 -15.21
CA THR A 75 13.85 -26.24 -15.54
C THR A 75 13.60 -26.07 -17.03
N LEU A 76 13.42 -27.19 -17.72
CA LEU A 76 13.20 -27.23 -19.15
C LEU A 76 11.84 -27.88 -19.43
N THR A 77 11.09 -27.33 -20.39
CA THR A 77 9.81 -27.88 -20.84
C THR A 77 9.90 -28.37 -22.28
N GLY A 78 9.00 -29.27 -22.65
CA GLY A 78 8.96 -29.87 -23.98
C GLY A 78 9.63 -31.24 -24.04
N THR A 79 9.85 -31.72 -25.26
CA THR A 79 10.42 -33.02 -25.60
C THR A 79 11.64 -32.80 -26.49
N PRO A 80 12.87 -32.92 -25.94
CA PRO A 80 14.09 -32.85 -26.75
C PRO A 80 14.23 -34.10 -27.62
N HIS A 81 14.90 -33.97 -28.75
CA HIS A 81 15.33 -35.08 -29.59
C HIS A 81 16.78 -35.48 -29.31
N ASP A 82 17.17 -36.64 -29.83
CA ASP A 82 18.56 -37.10 -29.75
C ASP A 82 19.55 -36.10 -30.37
N GLY A 83 20.57 -35.74 -29.59
CA GLY A 83 21.59 -34.76 -29.95
C GLY A 83 21.24 -33.31 -29.62
N ASP A 84 20.06 -33.03 -29.05
CA ASP A 84 19.76 -31.69 -28.54
C ASP A 84 20.64 -31.38 -27.32
N SER A 85 21.09 -30.12 -27.20
CA SER A 85 21.90 -29.71 -26.04
C SER A 85 21.60 -28.30 -25.57
N VAL A 86 21.73 -28.09 -24.26
CA VAL A 86 21.64 -26.80 -23.59
C VAL A 86 22.97 -26.51 -22.91
N LEU A 87 23.56 -25.36 -23.22
CA LEU A 87 24.77 -24.88 -22.57
C LEU A 87 24.38 -23.81 -21.53
N VAL A 88 24.85 -23.99 -20.30
CA VAL A 88 24.78 -23.01 -19.22
C VAL A 88 26.20 -22.48 -18.98
N GLY A 89 26.43 -21.21 -19.30
CA GLY A 89 27.75 -20.57 -19.20
C GLY A 89 27.83 -19.55 -18.07
N ASP A 90 29.05 -19.14 -17.74
CA ASP A 90 29.29 -17.96 -16.89
C ASP A 90 28.92 -16.69 -17.67
N ALA A 91 28.06 -15.86 -17.07
CA ALA A 91 27.64 -14.61 -17.67
C ALA A 91 28.77 -13.56 -17.77
N LEU A 92 29.86 -13.73 -17.00
CA LEU A 92 31.05 -12.88 -17.04
C LEU A 92 32.09 -13.32 -18.08
N ASP A 93 31.84 -14.41 -18.79
CA ASP A 93 32.74 -14.86 -19.85
C ASP A 93 32.85 -13.81 -20.98
N PRO A 94 34.08 -13.39 -21.37
CA PRO A 94 34.28 -12.42 -22.44
C PRO A 94 33.56 -12.73 -23.75
N GLN A 95 33.27 -14.01 -24.04
CA GLN A 95 32.54 -14.40 -25.25
C GLN A 95 31.10 -13.86 -25.31
N TYR A 96 30.50 -13.51 -24.15
CA TYR A 96 29.14 -12.98 -24.06
C TYR A 96 29.07 -11.45 -23.88
N GLY A 97 30.23 -10.77 -23.81
CA GLY A 97 30.31 -9.32 -23.70
C GLY A 97 29.68 -8.75 -22.42
N ASP A 98 28.89 -7.69 -22.55
CA ASP A 98 28.23 -6.98 -21.43
C ASP A 98 26.78 -7.41 -21.22
N ALA A 99 26.34 -8.54 -21.79
CA ALA A 99 24.95 -8.98 -21.76
C ALA A 99 24.37 -9.09 -20.34
N TYR A 100 25.21 -9.49 -19.37
CA TYR A 100 24.83 -9.58 -17.95
C TYR A 100 24.44 -8.23 -17.34
N THR A 101 25.02 -7.12 -17.82
CA THR A 101 24.69 -5.75 -17.36
C THR A 101 23.36 -5.25 -17.88
N ARG A 102 22.86 -5.84 -18.98
CA ARG A 102 21.61 -5.48 -19.65
C ARG A 102 20.45 -6.39 -19.27
N ASN A 103 20.68 -7.33 -18.34
CA ASN A 103 19.66 -8.26 -17.88
C ASN A 103 18.67 -7.56 -16.92
N ALA A 104 17.38 -7.66 -17.20
CA ALA A 104 16.30 -7.08 -16.41
C ALA A 104 15.74 -8.03 -15.33
N GLY A 105 16.50 -9.04 -14.90
CA GLY A 105 16.05 -10.08 -13.97
C GLY A 105 15.49 -9.52 -12.66
N ASN A 106 16.10 -8.47 -12.11
CA ASN A 106 15.57 -7.77 -10.93
C ASN A 106 14.19 -7.14 -11.20
N ALA A 107 13.98 -6.55 -12.39
CA ALA A 107 12.69 -5.99 -12.77
C ALA A 107 11.62 -7.11 -12.93
N GLY A 108 12.02 -8.27 -13.45
CA GLY A 108 11.20 -9.48 -13.46
C GLY A 108 10.81 -9.92 -12.06
N ALA A 109 11.78 -10.04 -11.15
CA ALA A 109 11.52 -10.40 -9.75
C ALA A 109 10.58 -9.41 -9.04
N PHE A 110 10.67 -8.11 -9.33
CA PHE A 110 9.71 -7.12 -8.84
C PHE A 110 8.30 -7.31 -9.41
N MET A 111 8.17 -7.68 -10.69
CA MET A 111 6.87 -8.02 -11.29
C MET A 111 6.28 -9.29 -10.67
N ASP A 112 7.10 -10.31 -10.41
CA ASP A 112 6.65 -11.53 -9.75
C ASP A 112 6.18 -11.25 -8.31
N LEU A 113 6.84 -10.32 -7.61
CA LEU A 113 6.45 -9.90 -6.26
C LEU A 113 5.07 -9.21 -6.24
N ARG A 114 4.70 -8.48 -7.30
CA ARG A 114 3.36 -7.88 -7.44
C ARG A 114 2.27 -8.95 -7.36
N ASP A 115 2.50 -10.08 -8.02
CA ASP A 115 1.54 -11.18 -8.16
C ASP A 115 1.68 -12.23 -7.04
N ALA A 116 2.73 -12.14 -6.24
CA ALA A 116 2.98 -13.03 -5.10
C ALA A 116 1.87 -12.92 -4.04
N LYS A 117 1.34 -14.06 -3.62
CA LYS A 117 0.31 -14.15 -2.58
C LYS A 117 0.94 -14.06 -1.18
N VAL A 118 1.12 -12.84 -0.71
CA VAL A 118 1.80 -12.56 0.57
C VAL A 118 0.84 -12.38 1.75
N PHE A 119 -0.45 -12.17 1.50
CA PHE A 119 -1.47 -12.02 2.53
C PHE A 119 -2.29 -13.31 2.69
N ASP A 120 -2.10 -14.00 3.82
CA ASP A 120 -2.78 -15.25 4.21
C ASP A 120 -2.84 -16.32 3.10
N GLY A 121 -1.85 -16.33 2.20
CA GLY A 121 -1.74 -17.24 1.07
C GLY A 121 -2.79 -17.07 -0.04
N GLY A 122 -3.73 -16.13 0.10
CA GLY A 122 -4.87 -15.96 -0.80
C GLY A 122 -4.83 -14.69 -1.65
N THR A 123 -4.23 -13.61 -1.14
CA THR A 123 -4.29 -12.28 -1.80
C THR A 123 -2.91 -11.83 -2.26
N SER A 124 -2.85 -11.35 -3.51
CA SER A 124 -1.62 -10.80 -4.09
C SER A 124 -1.18 -9.53 -3.36
N LEU A 125 0.11 -9.17 -3.48
CA LEU A 125 0.62 -7.94 -2.88
C LEU A 125 -0.13 -6.70 -3.40
N SER A 126 -0.39 -6.63 -4.71
CA SER A 126 -1.11 -5.51 -5.34
C SER A 126 -2.56 -5.39 -4.90
N ASP A 127 -3.27 -6.51 -4.79
CA ASP A 127 -4.68 -6.53 -4.35
C ASP A 127 -4.80 -6.12 -2.87
N GLY A 128 -3.93 -6.67 -2.01
CA GLY A 128 -3.92 -6.34 -0.59
C GLY A 128 -3.58 -4.87 -0.34
N TYR A 129 -2.61 -4.33 -1.09
CA TYR A 129 -2.28 -2.90 -1.05
C TYR A 129 -3.46 -2.02 -1.48
N SER A 130 -4.15 -2.39 -2.56
CA SER A 130 -5.32 -1.66 -3.08
C SER A 130 -6.46 -1.64 -2.06
N ALA A 131 -6.73 -2.78 -1.43
CA ALA A 131 -7.75 -2.90 -0.37
C ALA A 131 -7.40 -2.03 0.85
N LEU A 132 -6.12 -1.99 1.25
CA LEU A 132 -5.65 -1.16 2.36
C LEU A 132 -5.85 0.33 2.06
N ILE A 133 -5.48 0.80 0.86
CA ILE A 133 -5.71 2.20 0.46
C ILE A 133 -7.20 2.54 0.46
N ALA A 134 -8.05 1.64 -0.06
CA ALA A 134 -9.49 1.86 -0.05
C ALA A 134 -10.04 1.96 1.39
N GLN A 135 -9.54 1.13 2.31
CA GLN A 135 -9.91 1.19 3.72
C GLN A 135 -9.48 2.51 4.37
N VAL A 136 -8.27 2.99 4.07
CA VAL A 136 -7.80 4.30 4.55
C VAL A 136 -8.71 5.40 4.01
N GLY A 137 -9.00 5.40 2.71
CA GLY A 137 -9.85 6.41 2.07
C GLY A 137 -11.27 6.46 2.67
N THR A 138 -11.89 5.30 2.89
CA THR A 138 -13.23 5.22 3.50
C THR A 138 -13.24 5.69 4.96
N ARG A 139 -12.21 5.34 5.75
CA ARG A 139 -12.07 5.82 7.14
C ARG A 139 -11.84 7.33 7.19
N THR A 140 -10.99 7.87 6.32
CA THR A 140 -10.75 9.32 6.22
C THR A 140 -12.03 10.07 5.83
N GLN A 141 -12.78 9.58 4.85
CA GLN A 141 -14.05 10.18 4.46
C GLN A 141 -15.06 10.17 5.60
N SER A 142 -15.15 9.06 6.33
CA SER A 142 -16.04 8.93 7.50
C SER A 142 -15.65 9.89 8.62
N ALA A 143 -14.36 10.03 8.91
CA ALA A 143 -13.84 10.96 9.91
C ALA A 143 -14.12 12.43 9.53
N ASN A 144 -13.92 12.80 8.26
CA ASN A 144 -14.23 14.14 7.77
C ASN A 144 -15.73 14.46 7.86
N TYR A 145 -16.59 13.49 7.54
CA TYR A 145 -18.04 13.65 7.67
C TYR A 145 -18.44 13.83 9.13
N ALA A 146 -17.93 13.00 10.04
CA ALA A 146 -18.18 13.12 11.47
C ALA A 146 -17.70 14.48 12.02
N ALA A 147 -16.51 14.95 11.62
CA ALA A 147 -16.01 16.26 12.01
C ALA A 147 -16.91 17.41 11.53
N LYS A 148 -17.43 17.33 10.29
CA LYS A 148 -18.36 18.33 9.75
C LYS A 148 -19.70 18.33 10.50
N LEU A 149 -20.21 17.15 10.83
CA LEU A 149 -21.43 17.00 11.62
C LEU A 149 -21.25 17.61 13.02
N SER A 150 -20.17 17.25 13.73
CA SER A 150 -19.87 17.79 15.05
C SER A 150 -19.72 19.31 15.04
N ARG A 151 -19.09 19.89 14.00
CA ARG A 151 -19.00 21.34 13.84
C ARG A 151 -20.38 21.97 13.66
N THR A 152 -21.22 21.39 12.80
CA THR A 152 -22.60 21.88 12.60
C THR A 152 -23.41 21.84 13.88
N ILE A 153 -23.27 20.78 14.68
CA ILE A 153 -23.94 20.67 15.99
C ILE A 153 -23.42 21.75 16.94
N ALA A 154 -22.11 21.96 17.02
CA ALA A 154 -21.52 22.99 17.86
C ALA A 154 -22.01 24.39 17.48
N ASP A 155 -22.06 24.70 16.17
CA ASP A 155 -22.53 25.99 15.67
C ASP A 155 -24.01 26.23 16.03
N ASN A 156 -24.86 25.20 15.89
CA ASN A 156 -26.27 25.28 16.28
C ASN A 156 -26.43 25.49 17.79
N LEU A 157 -25.67 24.76 18.61
CA LEU A 157 -25.73 24.90 20.07
C LEU A 157 -25.26 26.28 20.54
N GLU A 158 -24.26 26.87 19.88
CA GLU A 158 -23.82 28.24 20.20
C GLU A 158 -24.88 29.28 19.79
N ALA A 159 -25.57 29.07 18.66
CA ALA A 159 -26.70 29.91 18.26
C ALA A 159 -27.86 29.83 19.27
N ASP A 160 -28.25 28.62 19.69
CA ASP A 160 -29.29 28.41 20.69
C ASP A 160 -28.91 29.04 22.04
N ARG A 161 -27.65 28.86 22.47
CA ARG A 161 -27.12 29.47 23.68
C ARG A 161 -27.20 31.00 23.61
N THR A 162 -26.85 31.59 22.46
CA THR A 162 -26.91 33.04 22.24
C THR A 162 -28.34 33.54 22.18
N ALA A 163 -29.29 32.76 21.66
CA ALA A 163 -30.70 33.12 21.62
C ALA A 163 -31.34 33.18 23.02
N VAL A 164 -30.98 32.25 23.92
CA VAL A 164 -31.51 32.22 25.30
C VAL A 164 -30.77 33.17 26.23
N SER A 165 -29.45 33.23 26.12
CA SER A 165 -28.58 34.01 27.02
C SER A 165 -28.36 35.44 26.50
N GLY A 166 -28.78 35.71 25.26
CA GLY A 166 -28.64 37.00 24.61
C GLY A 166 -29.55 38.03 25.27
N VAL A 167 -28.95 39.12 25.71
CA VAL A 167 -29.69 40.29 26.18
C VAL A 167 -30.13 41.09 24.97
N ASN A 168 -31.43 41.32 24.81
CA ASN A 168 -31.92 42.23 23.79
C ASN A 168 -31.68 43.67 24.25
N LEU A 169 -30.66 44.32 23.68
CA LEU A 169 -30.26 45.68 24.05
C LEU A 169 -31.38 46.71 23.85
N ASP A 170 -32.27 46.50 22.89
CA ASP A 170 -33.41 47.40 22.66
C ASP A 170 -34.46 47.25 23.76
N GLU A 171 -34.70 46.03 24.23
CA GLU A 171 -35.62 45.76 25.33
C GLU A 171 -35.07 46.26 26.67
N GLU A 172 -33.78 46.05 26.95
CA GLU A 172 -33.12 46.61 28.12
C GLU A 172 -33.03 48.14 28.06
N ALA A 173 -32.84 48.74 26.88
CA ALA A 173 -32.89 50.20 26.70
C ALA A 173 -34.30 50.76 26.96
N ALA A 174 -35.35 50.07 26.49
CA ALA A 174 -36.73 50.45 26.77
C ALA A 174 -37.06 50.36 28.28
N LYS A 175 -36.62 49.28 28.96
CA LYS A 175 -36.74 49.15 30.41
C LYS A 175 -35.97 50.25 31.14
N LEU A 176 -34.76 50.58 30.70
CA LEU A 176 -33.97 51.69 31.25
C LEU A 176 -34.70 53.03 31.12
N LEU A 177 -35.25 53.33 29.94
CA LEU A 177 -36.04 54.55 29.73
C LEU A 177 -37.28 54.58 30.63
N GLN A 178 -37.97 53.44 30.78
CA GLN A 178 -39.11 53.31 31.69
C GLN A 178 -38.71 53.58 33.15
N PHE A 179 -37.59 53.01 33.63
CA PHE A 179 -37.08 53.26 34.97
C PHE A 179 -36.68 54.72 35.18
N GLN A 180 -36.07 55.36 34.18
CA GLN A 180 -35.74 56.79 34.23
C GLN A 180 -37.00 57.66 34.33
N GLN A 181 -38.03 57.36 33.55
CA GLN A 181 -39.32 58.07 33.62
C GLN A 181 -40.01 57.86 34.98
N ALA A 182 -40.03 56.63 35.49
CA ALA A 182 -40.60 56.31 36.80
C ALA A 182 -39.86 57.02 37.94
N TYR A 183 -38.52 57.13 37.84
CA TYR A 183 -37.70 57.88 38.80
C TYR A 183 -38.01 59.38 38.77
N GLN A 184 -38.08 59.98 37.58
CA GLN A 184 -38.47 61.38 37.43
C GLN A 184 -39.90 61.65 37.94
N ALA A 185 -40.84 60.74 37.69
CA ALA A 185 -42.20 60.82 38.21
C ALA A 185 -42.23 60.75 39.74
N SER A 186 -41.49 59.81 40.33
CA SER A 186 -41.33 59.69 41.80
C SER A 186 -40.73 60.96 42.41
N ALA A 187 -39.71 61.54 41.78
CA ALA A 187 -39.11 62.80 42.22
C ALA A 187 -40.11 63.97 42.19
N LYS A 188 -40.94 64.06 41.14
CA LYS A 188 -42.03 65.05 41.08
C LYS A 188 -43.09 64.80 42.16
N MET A 189 -43.47 63.55 42.42
CA MET A 189 -44.41 63.22 43.51
C MET A 189 -43.87 63.66 44.87
N LEU A 190 -42.58 63.43 45.14
CA LEU A 190 -41.93 63.91 46.37
C LEU A 190 -41.93 65.43 46.48
N GLN A 191 -41.65 66.15 45.38
CA GLN A 191 -41.74 67.61 45.37
C GLN A 191 -43.16 68.12 45.66
N VAL A 192 -44.18 67.47 45.09
CA VAL A 192 -45.59 67.80 45.37
C VAL A 192 -45.94 67.50 46.82
N ALA A 193 -45.53 66.35 47.35
CA ALA A 193 -45.75 65.98 48.75
C ALA A 193 -45.08 66.97 49.71
N GLN A 194 -43.86 67.42 49.41
CA GLN A 194 -43.16 68.43 50.19
C GLN A 194 -43.87 69.79 50.13
N GLY A 195 -44.37 70.20 48.96
CA GLY A 195 -45.19 71.40 48.82
C GLY A 195 -46.51 71.34 49.62
N ILE A 196 -47.17 70.17 49.64
CA ILE A 196 -48.35 69.94 50.49
C ILE A 196 -47.98 70.02 51.97
N PHE A 197 -46.88 69.39 52.37
CA PHE A 197 -46.40 69.40 53.75
C PHE A 197 -46.11 70.82 54.24
N ASP A 198 -45.36 71.61 53.47
CA ASP A 198 -45.06 73.00 53.79
C ASP A 198 -46.33 73.84 53.90
N SER A 199 -47.31 73.62 53.01
CA SER A 199 -48.61 74.31 53.04
C SER A 199 -49.41 73.98 54.30
N VAL A 200 -49.43 72.71 54.74
CA VAL A 200 -50.12 72.29 55.98
C VAL A 200 -49.45 72.89 57.21
N VAL A 201 -48.11 72.86 57.27
CA VAL A 201 -47.34 73.47 58.38
C VAL A 201 -47.60 74.97 58.47
N GLN A 202 -47.63 75.68 57.33
CA GLN A 202 -47.87 77.12 57.30
C GLN A 202 -49.33 77.49 57.68
N ALA A 203 -50.30 76.61 57.42
CA ALA A 203 -51.70 76.81 57.80
C ALA A 203 -51.96 76.56 59.30
N VAL A 204 -51.23 75.61 59.92
CA VAL A 204 -51.36 75.28 61.36
C VAL A 204 -50.48 76.19 62.25
N GLY A 205 -49.41 76.76 61.71
CA GLY A 205 -48.47 77.64 62.43
C GLY A 205 -48.94 79.09 62.64
N ARG A 206 -50.25 79.39 62.61
CA ARG A 206 -50.82 80.72 62.92
C ARG A 206 -51.72 80.66 64.14
#